data_AF-A0A0R3TFD1-F1
#
_entry.id   AF-A0A0R3TFD1-F1
#
_cell.length_a   1.000
_cell.length_b   1.000
_cell.length_c   1.000
_cell.angle_alpha   90.00
_cell.angle_beta   90.00
_cell.angle_gamma   90.00
#
_symmetry.space_group_name_H-M   'P 1'
#
loop_
_entity.id
_entity.type
_entity.pdbx_description
1 polymer ?
#
loop_
_entity_poly.entity_id
_entity_poly.type
_entity_poly.pdbx_seq_one_letter_code
_entity_poly.pdbx_strand_id
1 'polypeptide(L)'
;MFINEDIFRSFLALRTECCKVPNDENSLISIKRYYAQLMLLKNRIDLTSPKLVEWPWQDAFYQKQFVRTEITYEEAAILYGLGAAYAHLGRKQSRVDGDSMKTACTYFQCAAWIFQSLRERYGSFVGAEDMTGDLFHVYNLICLVSFKNTFMLI
;
A
#
# COMPACT_ATOMS: atom_id res chain seq x y z
N MET A 1 -21.29 10.18 17.01
CA MET A 1 -20.55 8.92 17.21
C MET A 1 -19.39 9.21 18.15
N PHE A 2 -19.43 8.72 19.38
CA PHE A 2 -18.25 8.82 20.25
C PHE A 2 -17.17 7.92 19.68
N ILE A 3 -16.06 8.50 19.24
CA ILE A 3 -14.85 7.71 18.97
C ILE A 3 -14.37 7.27 20.36
N ASN A 4 -14.59 6.01 20.69
CA ASN A 4 -14.03 5.44 21.92
C ASN A 4 -12.50 5.51 21.79
N GLU A 5 -11.83 5.99 22.84
CA GLU A 5 -10.38 6.06 22.94
C GLU A 5 -9.72 4.72 22.60
N ASP A 6 -10.32 3.59 22.99
CA ASP A 6 -9.84 2.24 22.69
C ASP A 6 -9.83 1.93 21.19
N ILE A 7 -10.86 2.41 20.47
CA ILE A 7 -10.97 2.25 19.01
C ILE A 7 -9.86 3.06 18.34
N PHE A 8 -9.63 4.28 18.81
CA PHE A 8 -8.57 5.13 18.27
C PHE A 8 -7.17 4.57 18.54
N ARG A 9 -6.92 4.06 19.76
CA ARG A 9 -5.68 3.38 20.11
C ARG A 9 -5.44 2.15 19.24
N SER A 10 -6.48 1.35 19.00
CA SER A 10 -6.41 0.18 18.11
C SER A 10 -6.11 0.56 16.66
N PHE A 11 -6.71 1.65 16.16
CA PHE A 11 -6.44 2.20 14.83
C PHE A 11 -4.97 2.63 14.66
N LEU A 12 -4.42 3.35 15.65
CA LEU A 12 -3.02 3.80 15.63
C LEU A 12 -2.03 2.63 15.77
N ALA A 13 -2.35 1.63 16.59
CA ALA A 13 -1.56 0.41 16.70
C ALA A 13 -1.48 -0.31 15.35
N LEU A 14 -2.63 -0.43 14.66
CA LEU A 14 -2.69 -1.05 13.34
C LEU A 14 -1.92 -0.25 12.29
N ARG A 15 -1.96 1.09 12.33
CA ARG A 15 -1.10 1.94 11.48
C ARG A 15 0.37 1.60 11.68
N THR A 16 0.80 1.52 12.94
CA THR A 16 2.19 1.21 13.30
C THR A 16 2.63 -0.16 12.78
N GLU A 17 1.74 -1.15 12.78
CA GLU A 17 2.01 -2.45 12.17
C GLU A 17 2.17 -2.35 10.65
N CYS A 18 1.33 -1.56 9.98
CA CYS A 18 1.37 -1.40 8.52
C CYS A 18 2.63 -0.68 8.02
N CYS A 19 3.26 0.15 8.85
CA CYS A 19 4.52 0.82 8.52
C CYS A 19 5.77 -0.09 8.64
N LYS A 20 5.62 -1.32 9.14
CA LYS A 20 6.73 -2.30 9.19
C LYS A 20 6.94 -2.93 7.82
N VAL A 21 8.15 -3.43 7.56
CA VAL A 21 8.45 -4.15 6.33
C VAL A 21 7.53 -5.38 6.21
N PRO A 22 6.70 -5.50 5.16
CA PRO A 22 5.80 -6.62 5.00
C PRO A 22 6.61 -7.91 4.76
N ASN A 23 6.33 -8.94 5.55
CA ASN A 23 7.14 -10.16 5.54
C ASN A 23 6.36 -11.42 5.21
N ASP A 24 5.04 -11.40 5.43
CA ASP A 24 4.13 -12.56 5.36
C ASP A 24 2.70 -12.14 4.96
N GLU A 25 1.80 -13.12 4.87
CA GLU A 25 0.39 -12.86 4.55
C GLU A 25 -0.34 -12.08 5.64
N ASN A 26 0.07 -12.20 6.91
CA ASN A 26 -0.50 -11.41 8.01
C ASN A 26 -0.30 -9.91 7.76
N SER A 27 0.84 -9.53 7.18
CA SER A 27 1.10 -8.17 6.75
C SER A 27 0.03 -7.67 5.77
N LEU A 28 -0.40 -8.49 4.79
CA LEU A 28 -1.48 -8.14 3.86
C LEU A 28 -2.82 -7.96 4.59
N ILE A 29 -3.11 -8.81 5.57
CA ILE A 29 -4.35 -8.74 6.37
C ILE A 29 -4.38 -7.44 7.18
N SER A 30 -3.31 -7.11 7.89
CA SER A 30 -3.21 -5.88 8.68
C SER A 30 -3.34 -4.63 7.80
N ILE A 31 -2.65 -4.58 6.66
CA ILE A 31 -2.73 -3.46 5.72
C ILE A 31 -4.16 -3.28 5.18
N LYS A 32 -4.83 -4.37 4.76
CA LYS A 32 -6.22 -4.30 4.29
C LYS A 32 -7.19 -3.86 5.38
N ARG A 33 -7.00 -4.34 6.63
CA ARG A 33 -7.81 -3.92 7.78
C ARG A 33 -7.63 -2.43 8.06
N TYR A 34 -6.39 -1.95 8.03
CA TYR A 34 -6.09 -0.54 8.24
C TYR A 34 -6.72 0.33 7.15
N TYR A 35 -6.52 -0.05 5.89
CA TYR A 35 -7.11 0.64 4.75
C TYR A 35 -8.63 0.74 4.86
N ALA A 36 -9.31 -0.36 5.22
CA ALA A 36 -10.75 -0.35 5.43
C ALA A 36 -11.19 0.62 6.55
N GLN A 37 -10.46 0.63 7.68
CA GLN A 37 -10.73 1.55 8.78
C GLN A 37 -10.47 3.01 8.37
N LEU A 38 -9.42 3.27 7.61
CA LEU A 38 -9.10 4.60 7.08
C LEU A 38 -10.20 5.11 6.14
N MET A 39 -10.75 4.25 5.28
CA MET A 39 -11.86 4.60 4.40
C MET A 39 -13.14 4.91 5.19
N LEU A 40 -13.43 4.14 6.23
CA LEU A 40 -14.55 4.42 7.12
C LEU A 40 -14.38 5.75 7.86
N LEU A 41 -13.15 6.07 8.30
CA LEU A 41 -12.82 7.35 8.93
C LEU A 41 -13.06 8.51 7.95
N LYS A 42 -12.48 8.43 6.75
CA LYS A 42 -12.60 9.42 5.67
C LYS A 42 -14.05 9.70 5.28
N ASN A 43 -14.90 8.68 5.27
CA ASN A 43 -16.30 8.81 4.89
C ASN A 43 -17.21 9.35 6.02
N ARG A 44 -16.74 9.35 7.27
CA ARG A 44 -17.55 9.77 8.44
C ARG A 44 -17.12 11.09 9.03
N ILE A 45 -15.86 11.47 8.85
CA ILE A 45 -15.27 12.67 9.42
C ILE A 45 -14.66 13.48 8.29
N ASP A 46 -15.10 14.73 8.17
CA ASP A 46 -14.42 15.67 7.29
C ASP A 46 -13.08 16.06 7.90
N LEU A 47 -12.01 15.52 7.32
CA LEU A 47 -10.62 15.81 7.70
C LEU A 47 -9.97 16.83 6.76
N THR A 48 -10.74 17.43 5.84
CA THR A 48 -10.21 18.40 4.87
C THR A 48 -10.11 19.80 5.45
N SER A 49 -11.04 20.18 6.35
CA SER A 49 -11.01 21.46 7.03
C SER A 49 -11.78 21.42 8.37
N PRO A 50 -11.14 21.75 9.51
CA PRO A 50 -9.71 22.03 9.68
C PRO A 50 -8.83 20.78 9.50
N LYS A 51 -7.55 20.98 9.17
CA LYS A 51 -6.53 19.92 9.07
C LYS A 51 -6.17 19.39 10.47
N LEU A 52 -7.05 18.57 11.03
CA LEU A 52 -6.98 18.11 12.42
C LEU A 52 -5.97 16.96 12.66
N VAL A 53 -5.51 16.31 11.59
CA VAL A 53 -4.67 15.12 11.68
C VAL A 53 -3.42 15.28 10.82
N GLU A 54 -2.29 14.92 11.42
CA GLU A 54 -0.99 14.89 10.80
C GLU A 54 -0.53 13.44 10.61
N TRP A 55 -0.03 13.17 9.40
CA TRP A 55 0.43 11.87 8.95
C TRP A 55 1.94 11.94 8.70
N PRO A 56 2.77 11.55 9.68
CA PRO A 56 4.22 11.52 9.49
C PRO A 56 4.59 10.36 8.57
N TRP A 57 5.44 10.66 7.60
CA TRP A 57 5.97 9.74 6.60
C TRP A 57 7.46 9.99 6.36
N GLN A 58 8.13 8.99 5.79
CA GLN A 58 9.52 9.05 5.40
C GLN A 58 9.63 8.66 3.93
N ASP A 59 10.33 9.47 3.16
CA ASP A 59 10.56 9.24 1.73
C ASP A 59 11.43 8.00 1.51
N ALA A 60 11.05 7.17 0.53
CA ALA A 60 11.72 5.90 0.25
C ALA A 60 13.14 6.03 -0.34
N PHE A 61 13.49 7.15 -0.97
CA PHE A 61 14.76 7.33 -1.68
C PHE A 61 15.78 8.11 -0.87
N TYR A 62 15.37 9.25 -0.30
CA TYR A 62 16.22 10.18 0.43
C TYR A 62 16.11 10.01 1.94
N GLN A 63 15.24 9.11 2.42
CA GLN A 63 15.01 8.86 3.84
C GLN A 63 14.59 10.13 4.61
N LYS A 64 14.08 11.13 3.90
CA LYS A 64 13.66 12.41 4.48
C LYS A 64 12.30 12.26 5.15
N GLN A 65 12.21 12.69 6.40
CA GLN A 65 10.94 12.75 7.12
C GLN A 65 10.14 13.98 6.71
N PHE A 66 8.83 13.82 6.58
CA PHE A 66 7.89 14.89 6.31
C PHE A 66 6.53 14.55 6.90
N VAL A 67 5.66 15.56 7.00
CA VAL A 67 4.30 15.42 7.53
C VAL A 67 3.31 15.83 6.47
N ARG A 68 2.27 15.01 6.29
CA ARG A 68 1.12 15.31 5.42
C ARG A 68 -0.11 15.52 6.26
N THR A 69 -1.03 16.30 5.74
CA THR A 69 -2.33 16.54 6.39
C THR A 69 -3.48 15.97 5.56
N GLU A 70 -3.18 15.67 4.30
CA GLU A 70 -4.09 15.11 3.33
C GLU A 70 -4.29 13.61 3.62
N ILE A 71 -5.50 13.22 4.03
CA ILE A 71 -5.83 11.80 4.22
C ILE A 71 -5.67 10.97 2.94
N THR A 72 -5.78 11.61 1.78
CA THR A 72 -5.51 10.96 0.48
C THR A 72 -4.05 10.52 0.35
N TYR A 73 -3.11 11.19 1.01
CA TYR A 73 -1.71 10.76 1.03
C TYR A 73 -1.54 9.50 1.88
N GLU A 74 -2.12 9.47 3.07
CA GLU A 74 -2.13 8.28 3.92
C GLU A 74 -2.75 7.09 3.16
N GLU A 75 -3.87 7.31 2.47
CA GLU A 75 -4.52 6.30 1.62
C GLU A 75 -3.58 5.75 0.54
N ALA A 76 -2.89 6.63 -0.19
CA ALA A 76 -1.95 6.24 -1.24
C ALA A 76 -0.72 5.50 -0.66
N ALA A 77 -0.15 5.97 0.44
CA ALA A 77 1.04 5.37 1.06
C ALA A 77 0.74 3.95 1.57
N ILE A 78 -0.44 3.72 2.14
CA ILE A 78 -0.87 2.39 2.59
C ILE A 78 -1.12 1.45 1.42
N LEU A 79 -1.74 1.94 0.33
CA LEU A 79 -1.90 1.16 -0.89
C LEU A 79 -0.55 0.84 -1.55
N TYR A 80 0.37 1.79 -1.55
CA TYR A 80 1.74 1.57 -2.01
C TYR A 80 2.42 0.45 -1.22
N GLY A 81 2.32 0.49 0.11
CA GLY A 81 2.77 -0.59 0.99
C GLY A 81 2.12 -1.94 0.68
N LEU A 82 0.82 -1.96 0.38
CA LEU A 82 0.11 -3.19 -0.02
C LEU A 82 0.63 -3.76 -1.35
N GLY A 83 0.83 -2.90 -2.36
CA GLY A 83 1.39 -3.30 -3.66
C GLY A 83 2.81 -3.86 -3.50
N ALA A 84 3.64 -3.20 -2.70
CA ALA A 84 4.99 -3.66 -2.38
C ALA A 84 4.98 -5.01 -1.63
N ALA A 85 4.06 -5.20 -0.68
CA ALA A 85 3.89 -6.45 0.05
C ALA A 85 3.54 -7.61 -0.90
N TYR A 86 2.59 -7.41 -1.81
CA TYR A 86 2.23 -8.40 -2.81
C TYR A 86 3.41 -8.74 -3.74
N ALA A 87 4.13 -7.73 -4.23
CA ALA A 87 5.30 -7.96 -5.08
C ALA A 87 6.39 -8.78 -4.34
N HIS A 88 6.65 -8.47 -3.08
CA HIS A 88 7.61 -9.19 -2.25
C HIS A 88 7.19 -10.64 -1.99
N LEU A 89 5.92 -10.88 -1.65
CA LEU A 89 5.41 -12.23 -1.45
C LEU A 89 5.42 -13.04 -2.76
N GLY A 90 5.07 -12.42 -3.88
CA GLY A 90 5.19 -12.99 -5.23
C GLY A 90 6.61 -13.47 -5.52
N ARG A 91 7.61 -12.65 -5.20
CA ARG A 91 9.03 -12.99 -5.35
C ARG A 91 9.48 -14.11 -4.42
N LYS A 92 8.92 -14.21 -3.20
CA LYS A 92 9.28 -15.24 -2.21
C LYS A 92 8.76 -16.64 -2.55
N GLN A 93 7.68 -16.75 -3.33
CA GLN A 93 7.11 -18.04 -3.68
C GLN A 93 8.11 -18.93 -4.44
N SER A 94 8.00 -20.24 -4.25
CA SER A 94 8.74 -21.23 -5.04
C SER A 94 8.35 -21.14 -6.53
N ARG A 95 9.21 -21.68 -7.40
CA ARG A 95 8.98 -21.82 -8.85
C ARG A 95 9.15 -23.27 -9.30
N VAL A 96 9.07 -24.20 -8.37
CA VAL A 96 9.32 -25.64 -8.59
C VAL A 96 8.01 -26.39 -8.79
N ASP A 97 6.95 -26.01 -8.08
CA ASP A 97 5.64 -26.65 -8.13
C ASP A 97 4.58 -25.68 -8.68
N GLY A 98 3.60 -26.22 -9.40
CA GLY A 98 2.59 -25.41 -10.08
C GLY A 98 1.71 -24.56 -9.16
N ASP A 99 1.52 -24.94 -7.90
CA ASP A 99 0.65 -24.23 -6.97
C ASP A 99 1.33 -22.99 -6.37
N SER A 100 2.62 -23.07 -6.04
CA SER A 100 3.41 -21.90 -5.66
C SER A 100 3.53 -20.90 -6.82
N MET A 101 3.56 -21.38 -8.07
CA MET A 101 3.60 -20.53 -9.26
C MET A 101 2.27 -19.83 -9.52
N LYS A 102 1.13 -20.51 -9.39
CA LYS A 102 -0.20 -19.88 -9.43
C LYS A 102 -0.35 -18.81 -8.34
N THR A 103 0.14 -19.10 -7.14
CA THR A 103 0.13 -18.17 -6.01
C THR A 103 0.97 -16.93 -6.33
N ALA A 104 2.18 -17.12 -6.84
CA ALA A 104 3.05 -16.04 -7.27
C ALA A 104 2.43 -15.17 -8.38
N CYS A 105 1.83 -15.80 -9.38
CA CYS A 105 1.08 -15.12 -10.44
C CYS A 105 -0.02 -14.23 -9.85
N THR A 106 -0.81 -14.76 -8.92
CA THR A 106 -1.88 -14.03 -8.23
C THR A 106 -1.32 -12.80 -7.51
N TYR A 107 -0.24 -12.96 -6.75
CA TYR A 107 0.38 -11.83 -6.05
C TYR A 107 0.91 -10.75 -6.99
N PHE A 108 1.59 -11.12 -8.09
CA PHE A 108 2.06 -10.13 -9.06
C PHE A 108 0.92 -9.41 -9.77
N GLN A 109 -0.17 -10.11 -10.09
CA GLN A 109 -1.37 -9.48 -10.65
C GLN A 109 -2.01 -8.50 -9.67
N CYS A 110 -2.15 -8.88 -8.39
CA CYS A 110 -2.64 -7.97 -7.35
C CYS A 110 -1.75 -6.74 -7.22
N ALA A 111 -0.43 -6.91 -7.16
CA ALA A 111 0.52 -5.79 -7.10
C ALA A 111 0.40 -4.86 -8.31
N ALA A 112 0.36 -5.42 -9.53
CA ALA A 112 0.21 -4.66 -10.76
C ALA A 112 -1.07 -3.81 -10.75
N TRP A 113 -2.20 -4.41 -10.37
CA TRP A 113 -3.49 -3.70 -10.28
C TRP A 113 -3.44 -2.56 -9.25
N ILE A 114 -2.81 -2.78 -8.10
CA ILE A 114 -2.65 -1.74 -7.08
C ILE A 114 -1.83 -0.56 -7.62
N PHE A 115 -0.68 -0.82 -8.25
CA PHE A 115 0.17 0.26 -8.80
C PHE A 115 -0.50 1.01 -9.95
N GLN A 116 -1.27 0.32 -10.79
CA GLN A 116 -2.11 0.99 -11.78
C GLN A 116 -3.15 1.89 -11.11
N SER A 117 -3.85 1.38 -10.10
CA SER A 117 -4.86 2.15 -9.36
C SER A 117 -4.26 3.34 -8.61
N LEU A 118 -3.01 3.25 -8.16
CA LEU A 118 -2.27 4.36 -7.55
C LEU A 118 -1.95 5.44 -8.57
N ARG A 119 -1.47 5.04 -9.76
CA ARG A 119 -1.21 5.96 -10.87
C ARG A 119 -2.45 6.74 -11.28
N GLU A 120 -3.58 6.06 -11.44
CA GLU A 120 -4.84 6.66 -11.88
C GLU A 120 -5.42 7.65 -10.86
N ARG A 121 -5.27 7.36 -9.56
CA ARG A 121 -5.87 8.17 -8.48
C ARG A 121 -4.95 9.23 -7.88
N TYR A 122 -3.65 8.97 -7.83
CA TYR A 122 -2.68 9.77 -7.07
C TYR A 122 -1.43 10.15 -7.86
N GLY A 123 -1.37 9.86 -9.16
CA GLY A 123 -0.19 10.14 -9.99
C GLY A 123 0.21 11.62 -10.07
N SER A 124 -0.68 12.53 -9.67
CA SER A 124 -0.48 13.99 -9.69
C SER A 124 -0.17 14.60 -8.32
N PHE A 125 0.25 13.80 -7.34
CA PHE A 125 0.65 14.34 -6.03
C PHE A 125 1.84 15.30 -6.12
N VAL A 126 1.72 16.44 -5.45
CA VAL A 126 2.77 17.46 -5.42
C VAL A 126 3.67 17.26 -4.20
N GLY A 127 4.98 17.27 -4.43
CA GLY A 127 6.01 17.15 -3.39
C GLY A 127 6.19 15.73 -2.86
N ALA A 128 5.68 14.71 -3.55
CA ALA A 128 5.84 13.29 -3.22
C ALA A 128 6.82 12.65 -4.22
N GLU A 129 8.12 12.80 -3.97
CA GLU A 129 9.17 12.41 -4.93
C GLU A 129 9.23 10.89 -5.15
N ASP A 130 8.86 10.10 -4.13
CA ASP A 130 8.79 8.64 -4.15
C ASP A 130 7.45 8.04 -4.62
N MET A 131 6.42 8.88 -4.76
CA MET A 131 5.05 8.48 -5.10
C MET A 131 4.51 9.26 -6.30
N THR A 132 5.26 9.22 -7.39
CA THR A 132 4.88 9.85 -8.66
C THR A 132 4.15 8.88 -9.60
N GLY A 133 3.35 9.42 -10.53
CA GLY A 133 2.66 8.62 -11.55
C GLY A 133 3.60 7.77 -12.42
N ASP A 134 4.81 8.26 -12.69
CA ASP A 134 5.81 7.54 -13.47
C ASP A 134 6.40 6.37 -12.68
N LEU A 135 6.69 6.55 -11.40
CA LEU A 135 7.15 5.46 -10.54
C LEU A 135 6.07 4.38 -10.40
N PHE A 136 4.80 4.77 -10.18
CA PHE A 136 3.70 3.83 -10.17
C PHE A 136 3.56 3.06 -11.49
N HIS A 137 3.83 3.72 -12.63
CA HIS A 137 3.85 3.03 -13.92
C HIS A 137 4.99 2.01 -14.01
N VAL A 138 6.20 2.38 -13.60
CA VAL A 138 7.36 1.47 -13.56
C VAL A 138 7.08 0.26 -12.67
N TYR A 139 6.54 0.45 -11.47
CA TYR A 139 6.20 -0.64 -10.57
C TYR A 139 5.12 -1.57 -11.15
N ASN A 140 4.10 -1.01 -11.80
CA ASN A 140 3.10 -1.80 -12.53
C ASN A 140 3.76 -2.67 -13.61
N LEU A 141 4.62 -2.10 -14.45
CA LEU A 141 5.31 -2.83 -15.52
C LEU A 141 6.20 -3.94 -14.96
N ILE A 142 6.97 -3.68 -13.90
CA ILE A 142 7.81 -4.70 -13.24
C ILE A 142 6.95 -5.87 -12.75
N CYS A 143 5.80 -5.60 -12.13
CA CYS A 143 4.89 -6.63 -11.67
C CYS A 143 4.30 -7.44 -12.83
N LEU A 144 3.91 -6.78 -13.94
CA LEU A 144 3.39 -7.47 -15.13
C LEU A 144 4.45 -8.35 -15.81
N VAL A 145 5.71 -7.90 -15.87
CA VAL A 145 6.82 -8.70 -16.40
C VAL A 145 7.09 -9.91 -15.50
N SER A 146 7.08 -9.70 -14.18
CA SER A 146 7.29 -10.77 -13.20
C SER A 146 6.16 -11.81 -13.22
N PHE A 147 4.92 -11.36 -13.42
CA PHE A 147 3.77 -12.22 -13.70
C PHE A 147 4.00 -13.05 -14.97
N LYS A 148 4.31 -12.42 -16.11
CA LYS A 148 4.54 -13.13 -17.38
C LYS A 148 5.66 -14.17 -17.27
N ASN A 149 6.78 -13.81 -16.65
CA ASN A 149 7.90 -14.72 -16.45
C ASN A 149 7.52 -15.94 -15.60
N THR A 150 6.70 -15.73 -14.57
CA THR A 150 6.22 -16.84 -13.72
C THR A 150 5.19 -17.70 -14.44
N PHE A 151 4.31 -17.08 -15.22
CA PHE A 151 3.28 -17.79 -15.99
C PHE A 151 3.87 -18.67 -17.10
N MET A 152 4.93 -18.22 -17.78
CA MET A 152 5.60 -19.00 -18.83
C MET A 152 6.27 -20.29 -18.33
N LEU A 153 6.44 -20.43 -17.01
CA LEU A 153 7.02 -21.61 -16.40
C LEU A 153 5.94 -22.67 -16.03
N ILE A 154 4.65 -22.31 -16.07
CA ILE A 154 3.50 -23.22 -15.80
C ILE A 154 3.19 -24.01 -17.07
#